data_AF-A0A101HRA9-F1
#
_entry.id   AF-A0A101HRA9-F1
#
_cell.length_a   1.000
_cell.length_b   1.000
_cell.length_c   1.000
_cell.angle_alpha   90.00
_cell.angle_beta   90.00
_cell.angle_gamma   90.00
#
_symmetry.space_group_name_H-M   'P 1'
#
loop_
_entity.id
_entity.type
_entity.pdbx_description
1 polymer ?
#
loop_
_entity_poly.entity_id
_entity_poly.type
_entity_poly.pdbx_seq_one_letter_code
_entity_poly.pdbx_strand_id
1 'polypeptide(L)'
;MREGKNRRRFVLKKGIQTVAAGSLYITIFTLLSKGLGFFREVLTADLFGTSWQLDAVVIALSPARIITSIISAGLISVFVPQYIKIRKRDTEDSRRFVWSVLVTFGIVYAAFGGFLLLFPSFFVKIFAPGFSSEVLEYASDTLKLLSIFPLISGLQQLLSGLLKAERQFLQYSVAQL
;
A
#
# COMPACT_ATOMS: atom_id res chain seq x y z
N MET A 1 56.81 5.56 -20.57
CA MET A 1 56.38 6.95 -20.37
C MET A 1 54.86 7.02 -20.36
N ARG A 2 54.29 7.55 -19.26
CA ARG A 2 53.00 8.24 -19.12
C ARG A 2 51.71 7.43 -19.38
N GLU A 3 51.05 7.00 -18.31
CA GLU A 3 50.00 7.75 -17.58
C GLU A 3 48.66 7.82 -18.34
N GLY A 4 47.71 7.00 -17.87
CA GLY A 4 46.31 7.02 -18.27
C GLY A 4 45.43 6.80 -17.03
N LYS A 5 45.40 7.83 -16.18
CA LYS A 5 44.64 7.99 -14.95
C LYS A 5 43.13 7.82 -15.18
N ASN A 6 42.46 7.16 -14.22
CA ASN A 6 41.08 7.38 -13.80
C ASN A 6 39.93 7.24 -14.82
N ARG A 7 38.99 6.31 -14.54
CA ARG A 7 37.66 6.68 -14.01
C ARG A 7 36.78 5.45 -13.79
N ARG A 8 36.14 5.40 -12.61
CA ARG A 8 34.96 4.59 -12.26
C ARG A 8 35.20 3.11 -11.90
N ARG A 9 35.70 2.90 -10.68
CA ARG A 9 35.17 1.81 -9.84
C ARG A 9 34.68 2.38 -8.51
N PHE A 10 33.67 3.24 -8.60
CA PHE A 10 32.75 3.47 -7.49
C PHE A 10 31.67 2.38 -7.56
N VAL A 11 32.11 1.12 -7.45
CA VAL A 11 31.18 0.01 -7.27
C VAL A 11 30.78 0.09 -5.80
N LEU A 12 29.66 0.77 -5.56
CA LEU A 12 28.94 0.74 -4.29
C LEU A 12 28.89 -0.73 -3.85
N LYS A 13 29.63 -1.06 -2.79
CA LYS A 13 29.48 -2.31 -2.04
C LYS A 13 28.02 -2.32 -1.57
N LYS A 14 27.13 -2.90 -2.38
CA LYS A 14 25.75 -3.18 -2.02
C LYS A 14 25.87 -4.29 -0.97
N GLY A 15 25.95 -3.88 0.30
CA GLY A 15 26.10 -4.79 1.43
C GLY A 15 25.03 -5.86 1.31
N ILE A 16 25.47 -7.11 1.22
CA ILE A 16 24.59 -8.27 1.25
C ILE A 16 23.99 -8.24 2.67
N GLN A 17 22.83 -7.59 2.82
CA GLN A 17 22.08 -7.70 4.07
C GLN A 17 21.71 -9.18 4.19
N THR A 18 22.31 -9.84 5.18
CA THR A 18 21.94 -11.19 5.56
C THR A 18 20.45 -11.20 5.84
N VAL A 19 19.77 -12.28 5.42
CA VAL A 19 18.31 -12.41 5.57
C VAL A 19 17.88 -12.14 7.02
N ALA A 20 18.70 -12.53 8.00
CA ALA A 20 18.49 -12.24 9.42
C ALA A 20 18.48 -10.74 9.75
N ALA A 21 19.45 -9.96 9.24
CA ALA A 21 19.50 -8.52 9.46
C ALA A 21 18.32 -7.82 8.77
N GLY A 22 17.98 -8.22 7.54
CA GLY A 22 16.82 -7.70 6.81
C GLY A 22 15.50 -7.94 7.54
N SER A 23 15.28 -9.15 8.05
CA SER A 23 14.09 -9.49 8.85
C SER A 23 14.00 -8.67 10.13
N LEU A 24 15.11 -8.44 10.83
CA LEU A 24 15.13 -7.64 12.06
C LEU A 24 14.73 -6.19 11.78
N TYR A 25 15.24 -5.58 10.71
CA TYR A 25 14.84 -4.24 10.30
C TYR A 25 13.35 -4.16 9.99
N ILE A 26 12.82 -5.11 9.21
CA ILE A 26 11.38 -5.14 8.89
C ILE A 26 10.57 -5.18 10.18
N THR A 27 10.90 -6.10 11.10
CA THR A 27 10.16 -6.24 12.36
C THR A 27 10.16 -4.95 13.18
N ILE A 28 11.32 -4.31 13.35
CA ILE A 28 11.43 -3.06 14.13
C ILE A 28 10.60 -1.94 13.48
N PHE A 29 10.74 -1.73 12.18
CA PHE A 29 9.97 -0.69 11.48
C PHE A 29 8.47 -0.98 11.45
N THR A 30 8.07 -2.25 11.33
CA THR A 30 6.66 -2.65 11.43
C THR A 30 6.11 -2.38 12.83
N LEU A 31 6.86 -2.68 13.89
CA LEU A 31 6.45 -2.38 15.27
C LEU A 31 6.31 -0.88 15.50
N LEU A 32 7.26 -0.07 15.02
CA LEU A 32 7.18 1.39 15.10
C LEU A 32 5.97 1.94 14.34
N SER A 33 5.73 1.46 13.12
CA SER A 33 4.58 1.87 12.30
C SER A 33 3.26 1.52 12.98
N LYS A 34 3.15 0.33 13.57
CA LYS A 34 1.98 -0.08 14.36
C LYS A 34 1.81 0.75 15.63
N GLY A 35 2.91 1.07 16.32
CA GLY A 35 2.88 1.94 17.51
C GLY A 35 2.40 3.35 17.19
N LEU A 36 2.90 3.95 16.11
CA LEU A 36 2.43 5.25 15.62
C LEU A 36 0.96 5.20 15.17
N GLY A 37 0.56 4.13 14.48
CA GLY A 37 -0.83 3.89 14.10
C GLY A 37 -1.76 3.79 15.31
N PHE A 38 -1.34 3.07 16.34
CA PHE A 38 -2.06 2.96 17.61
C PHE A 38 -2.14 4.31 18.34
N PHE A 39 -1.05 5.07 18.41
CA PHE A 39 -1.06 6.39 19.02
C PHE A 39 -1.99 7.36 18.28
N ARG A 40 -2.02 7.30 16.94
CA ARG A 40 -3.00 8.03 16.13
C ARG A 40 -4.43 7.62 16.48
N GLU A 41 -4.69 6.33 16.66
CA GLU A 41 -6.02 5.83 17.05
C GLU A 41 -6.43 6.34 18.44
N VAL A 42 -5.52 6.33 19.42
CA VAL A 42 -5.76 6.90 20.76
C VAL A 42 -6.04 8.39 20.70
N LEU A 43 -5.23 9.17 19.99
CA LEU A 43 -5.46 10.62 19.81
C LEU A 43 -6.78 10.90 19.10
N THR A 44 -7.14 10.09 18.10
CA THR A 44 -8.41 10.25 17.40
C THR A 44 -9.58 9.93 18.34
N ALA A 45 -9.47 8.88 19.16
CA ALA A 45 -10.48 8.54 20.16
C ALA A 45 -10.59 9.59 21.28
N ASP A 46 -9.49 10.23 21.67
CA ASP A 46 -9.48 11.29 22.70
C ASP A 46 -10.07 12.62 22.16
N LEU A 47 -9.70 13.02 20.94
CA LEU A 47 -10.17 14.27 20.32
C LEU A 47 -11.61 14.18 19.81
N PHE A 48 -12.04 13.03 19.31
CA PHE A 48 -13.36 12.83 18.71
C PHE A 48 -14.31 11.98 19.57
N GLY A 49 -13.84 11.35 20.65
CA GLY A 49 -14.67 10.55 21.58
C GLY A 49 -15.38 9.35 20.94
N THR A 50 -16.49 8.91 21.57
CA THR A 50 -17.52 8.03 20.99
C THR A 50 -18.51 8.82 20.13
N SER A 51 -18.01 9.74 19.29
CA SER A 51 -18.90 10.52 18.44
C SER A 51 -19.35 9.68 17.25
N TRP A 52 -20.63 9.78 16.91
CA TRP A 52 -21.21 9.10 15.75
C TRP A 52 -20.51 9.47 14.44
N GLN A 53 -19.85 10.63 14.40
CA GLN A 53 -19.01 11.09 13.30
C GLN A 53 -17.75 10.24 13.13
N LEU A 54 -17.08 9.85 14.22
CA LEU A 54 -15.93 8.95 14.17
C LEU A 54 -16.36 7.59 13.60
N ASP A 55 -17.46 7.05 14.10
CA ASP A 55 -18.02 5.78 13.63
C ASP A 55 -18.32 5.86 12.13
N ALA A 56 -18.93 6.96 11.68
CA ALA A 56 -19.21 7.19 10.27
C ALA A 56 -17.93 7.20 9.40
N VAL A 57 -16.84 7.82 9.86
CA VAL A 57 -15.55 7.82 9.16
C VAL A 57 -14.94 6.41 9.11
N VAL A 58 -15.00 5.66 10.21
CA VAL A 58 -14.51 4.27 10.27
C VAL A 58 -15.31 3.37 9.32
N ILE A 59 -16.64 3.52 9.30
CA ILE A 59 -17.55 2.82 8.38
C ILE A 59 -17.19 3.17 6.94
N ALA A 60 -17.02 4.46 6.62
CA ALA A 60 -16.65 4.91 5.28
C ALA A 60 -15.32 4.31 4.82
N LEU A 61 -14.30 4.29 5.68
CA LEU A 61 -12.99 3.71 5.34
C LEU A 61 -12.99 2.19 5.21
N SER A 62 -13.96 1.48 5.77
CA SER A 62 -13.99 0.02 5.81
C SER A 62 -14.07 -0.65 4.43
N PRO A 63 -15.03 -0.33 3.54
CA PRO A 63 -15.08 -0.90 2.20
C PRO A 63 -13.82 -0.56 1.40
N ALA A 64 -13.35 0.68 1.48
CA ALA A 64 -12.15 1.13 0.77
C ALA A 64 -10.91 0.35 1.23
N ARG A 65 -10.71 0.15 2.54
CA ARG A 65 -9.55 -0.57 3.07
C ARG A 65 -9.60 -2.07 2.81
N ILE A 66 -10.72 -2.71 3.15
CA ILE A 66 -10.84 -4.17 3.14
C ILE A 66 -10.77 -4.71 1.71
N ILE A 67 -11.57 -4.12 0.80
CA ILE A 67 -11.62 -4.59 -0.60
C ILE A 67 -10.27 -4.32 -1.29
N THR A 68 -9.67 -3.15 -1.08
CA THR A 68 -8.33 -2.86 -1.63
C THR A 68 -7.29 -3.85 -1.11
N SER A 69 -7.33 -4.22 0.17
CA SER A 69 -6.42 -5.22 0.74
C SER A 69 -6.59 -6.60 0.09
N ILE A 70 -7.84 -7.02 -0.15
CA ILE A 70 -8.14 -8.30 -0.82
C ILE A 70 -7.62 -8.29 -2.27
N ILE A 71 -7.92 -7.23 -3.02
CA ILE A 71 -7.44 -7.05 -4.41
C ILE A 71 -5.91 -7.08 -4.43
N SER A 72 -5.25 -6.29 -3.57
CA SER A 72 -3.80 -6.25 -3.43
C SER A 72 -3.22 -7.63 -3.15
N ALA A 73 -3.76 -8.35 -2.17
CA ALA A 73 -3.25 -9.66 -1.78
C ALA A 73 -3.30 -10.67 -2.94
N GLY A 74 -4.44 -10.75 -3.63
CA GLY A 74 -4.61 -11.63 -4.78
C GLY A 74 -3.64 -11.27 -5.92
N LEU A 75 -3.61 -9.99 -6.29
CA LEU A 75 -2.77 -9.50 -7.36
C LEU A 75 -1.27 -9.68 -7.09
N ILE A 76 -0.81 -9.34 -5.88
CA ILE A 76 0.61 -9.48 -5.45
C ILE A 76 1.02 -10.96 -5.45
N SER A 77 0.13 -11.88 -5.03
CA SER A 77 0.43 -13.32 -4.99
C SER A 77 0.77 -13.91 -6.35
N VAL A 78 0.17 -13.39 -7.42
CA VAL A 78 0.43 -13.80 -8.81
C VAL A 78 1.60 -13.04 -9.40
N PHE A 79 1.66 -11.72 -9.14
CA PHE A 79 2.66 -10.83 -9.73
C PHE A 79 4.08 -11.13 -9.26
N VAL A 80 4.30 -11.27 -7.94
CA VAL A 80 5.66 -11.37 -7.37
C VAL A 80 6.43 -12.58 -7.90
N PRO A 81 5.87 -13.80 -7.95
CA PRO A 81 6.58 -14.95 -8.52
C PRO A 81 6.94 -14.77 -10.00
N GLN A 82 6.05 -14.15 -10.79
CA GLN A 82 6.30 -13.89 -12.22
C GLN A 82 7.40 -12.85 -12.41
N TYR A 83 7.36 -11.78 -11.62
CA TYR A 83 8.42 -10.78 -11.61
C TYR A 83 9.79 -11.42 -11.33
N ILE A 84 9.89 -12.25 -10.29
CA ILE A 84 11.15 -12.93 -9.93
C ILE A 84 11.65 -13.83 -11.08
N LYS A 85 10.76 -14.53 -11.80
CA LYS A 85 11.14 -15.37 -12.94
C LYS A 85 11.67 -14.54 -14.12
N ILE A 86 10.99 -13.45 -14.48
CA ILE A 86 11.39 -12.57 -15.59
C ILE A 86 12.71 -11.87 -15.25
N ARG A 87 12.83 -11.36 -14.01
CA ARG A 87 14.01 -10.67 -13.50
C ARG A 87 15.29 -11.50 -13.55
N LYS A 88 15.17 -12.82 -13.35
CA LYS A 88 16.31 -13.75 -13.47
C LYS A 88 16.82 -13.93 -14.89
N ARG A 89 15.98 -13.67 -15.91
CA ARG A 89 16.34 -13.81 -17.33
C ARG A 89 16.92 -12.51 -17.88
N ASP A 90 16.15 -11.43 -17.77
CA ASP A 90 16.53 -10.12 -18.30
C ASP A 90 16.01 -8.98 -17.40
N THR A 91 16.91 -8.05 -17.10
CA THR A 91 16.61 -6.86 -16.31
C THR A 91 15.74 -5.84 -17.06
N GLU A 92 15.84 -5.73 -18.38
CA GLU A 92 15.06 -4.79 -19.18
C GLU A 92 13.62 -5.28 -19.33
N ASP A 93 13.42 -6.56 -19.60
CA ASP A 93 12.09 -7.18 -19.65
C ASP A 93 11.36 -7.08 -18.31
N SER A 94 12.09 -7.20 -17.19
CA SER A 94 11.52 -7.02 -15.86
C SER A 94 10.98 -5.61 -15.62
N ARG A 95 11.62 -4.57 -16.21
CA ARG A 95 11.15 -3.18 -16.10
C ARG A 95 9.88 -2.96 -16.91
N ARG A 96 9.84 -3.47 -18.13
CA ARG A 96 8.64 -3.42 -18.99
C ARG A 96 7.46 -4.14 -18.33
N PHE A 97 7.73 -5.30 -17.73
CA PHE A 97 6.72 -6.04 -16.98
C PHE A 97 6.18 -5.26 -15.78
N VAL A 98 7.06 -4.66 -14.95
CA VAL A 98 6.64 -3.81 -13.82
C VAL A 98 5.79 -2.64 -14.29
N TRP A 99 6.15 -1.99 -15.40
CA TRP A 99 5.35 -0.90 -15.97
C TRP A 99 3.95 -1.37 -16.36
N SER A 100 3.85 -2.48 -17.09
CA SER A 100 2.56 -3.07 -17.47
C SER A 100 1.70 -3.40 -16.26
N VAL A 101 2.32 -3.89 -15.19
CA VAL A 101 1.63 -4.23 -13.93
C VAL A 101 1.15 -2.98 -13.21
N LEU A 102 1.98 -1.94 -13.12
CA LEU A 102 1.61 -0.65 -12.51
C LEU A 102 0.40 -0.04 -13.22
N VAL A 103 0.39 -0.03 -14.55
CA VAL A 103 -0.74 0.47 -15.35
C VAL A 103 -1.98 -0.38 -15.11
N THR A 104 -1.86 -1.71 -15.18
CA THR A 104 -3.00 -2.62 -15.00
C THR A 104 -3.61 -2.49 -13.60
N PHE A 105 -2.78 -2.47 -12.56
CA PHE A 105 -3.24 -2.32 -11.18
C PHE A 105 -3.82 -0.94 -10.94
N GLY A 106 -3.19 0.11 -11.50
CA GLY A 106 -3.70 1.47 -11.47
C GLY A 106 -5.11 1.57 -12.05
N ILE A 107 -5.36 0.92 -13.20
CA ILE A 107 -6.70 0.85 -13.80
C ILE A 107 -7.69 0.12 -12.89
N VAL A 108 -7.30 -1.03 -12.31
CA VAL A 108 -8.16 -1.79 -11.38
C VAL A 108 -8.54 -0.96 -10.16
N TYR A 109 -7.58 -0.28 -9.53
CA TYR A 109 -7.86 0.56 -8.36
C TYR A 109 -8.61 1.84 -8.72
N ALA A 110 -8.35 2.44 -9.88
CA ALA A 110 -9.10 3.59 -10.37
C ALA A 110 -10.56 3.20 -10.65
N ALA A 111 -10.80 2.04 -11.27
CA ALA A 111 -12.14 1.52 -11.49
C ALA A 111 -12.85 1.27 -10.15
N PHE A 112 -12.20 0.62 -9.20
CA PHE A 112 -12.78 0.39 -7.87
C PHE A 112 -13.05 1.70 -7.11
N GLY A 113 -12.12 2.66 -7.14
CA GLY A 113 -12.35 4.00 -6.60
C GLY A 113 -13.54 4.71 -7.26
N GLY A 114 -13.68 4.57 -8.58
CA GLY A 114 -14.85 5.04 -9.32
C GLY A 114 -16.17 4.40 -8.83
N PHE A 115 -16.18 3.10 -8.54
CA PHE A 115 -17.34 2.44 -7.94
C PHE A 115 -17.69 2.99 -6.55
N LEU A 116 -16.68 3.25 -5.71
CA LEU A 116 -16.90 3.87 -4.40
C LEU A 116 -17.49 5.29 -4.53
N LEU A 117 -17.04 6.05 -5.53
CA LEU A 117 -17.53 7.40 -5.80
C LEU A 117 -18.98 7.41 -6.31
N LEU A 118 -19.33 6.48 -7.21
CA LEU A 118 -20.65 6.40 -7.83
C LEU A 118 -21.71 5.75 -6.93
N PHE A 119 -21.32 4.76 -6.13
CA PHE A 119 -22.26 3.97 -5.31
C PHE A 119 -21.88 3.93 -3.81
N PRO A 120 -21.56 5.06 -3.16
CA PRO A 120 -21.05 5.06 -1.79
C PRO A 120 -22.05 4.48 -0.79
N SER A 121 -23.34 4.82 -0.92
CA SER A 121 -24.39 4.35 -0.03
C SER A 121 -24.62 2.85 -0.10
N PHE A 122 -24.36 2.22 -1.25
CA PHE A 122 -24.40 0.76 -1.38
C PHE A 122 -23.32 0.10 -0.51
N PHE A 123 -22.08 0.58 -0.62
CA PHE A 123 -20.97 0.06 0.18
C PHE A 123 -21.16 0.32 1.68
N VAL A 124 -21.54 1.54 2.06
CA VAL A 124 -21.76 1.89 3.47
C VAL A 124 -22.87 1.04 4.09
N LYS A 125 -24.00 0.83 3.39
CA LYS A 125 -25.09 -0.01 3.90
C LYS A 125 -24.72 -1.48 4.04
N ILE A 126 -23.86 -2.02 3.17
CA ILE A 126 -23.38 -3.40 3.30
C ILE A 126 -22.49 -3.56 4.54
N PHE A 127 -21.62 -2.57 4.80
CA PHE A 127 -20.65 -2.66 5.88
C PHE A 127 -21.24 -2.29 7.25
N ALA A 128 -22.29 -1.47 7.29
CA ALA A 128 -22.87 -0.99 8.55
C ALA A 128 -24.39 -0.81 8.49
N PRO A 129 -25.19 -1.83 8.13
CA PRO A 129 -26.64 -1.69 7.92
C PRO A 129 -27.43 -1.28 9.18
N GLY A 130 -26.87 -1.49 10.37
CA GLY A 130 -27.54 -1.23 11.66
C GLY A 130 -27.45 0.20 12.19
N PHE A 131 -26.77 1.12 11.47
CA PHE A 131 -26.62 2.51 11.91
C PHE A 131 -27.78 3.39 11.45
N SER A 132 -27.97 4.52 12.14
CA SER A 132 -29.00 5.51 11.79
C SER A 132 -28.75 6.12 10.41
N SER A 133 -29.82 6.62 9.78
CA SER A 133 -29.75 7.24 8.45
C SER A 133 -28.75 8.40 8.39
N GLU A 134 -28.69 9.22 9.44
CA GLU A 134 -27.75 10.35 9.56
C GLU A 134 -26.29 9.89 9.51
N VAL A 135 -25.96 8.81 10.22
CA VAL A 135 -24.61 8.21 10.21
C VAL A 135 -24.28 7.65 8.83
N LEU A 136 -25.24 6.96 8.20
CA LEU A 136 -25.04 6.36 6.88
C LEU A 136 -24.87 7.41 5.77
N GLU A 137 -25.59 8.53 5.85
CA GLU A 137 -25.44 9.65 4.93
C GLU A 137 -24.06 10.29 5.09
N TYR A 138 -23.65 10.61 6.33
CA TYR A 138 -22.34 11.18 6.60
C TYR A 138 -21.20 10.23 6.14
N ALA A 139 -21.32 8.93 6.43
CA ALA A 139 -20.36 7.93 5.97
C ALA A 139 -20.33 7.82 4.44
N SER A 140 -21.48 7.95 3.77
CA SER A 140 -21.55 7.92 2.30
C SER A 140 -20.82 9.10 1.68
N ASP A 141 -21.01 10.30 2.21
CA ASP A 141 -20.31 11.50 1.71
C ASP A 141 -18.82 11.46 2.01
N THR A 142 -18.45 10.95 3.19
CA THR A 142 -17.05 10.70 3.55
C THR A 142 -16.40 9.68 2.61
N LEU A 143 -17.12 8.61 2.24
CA LEU A 143 -16.62 7.60 1.30
C LEU A 143 -16.36 8.17 -0.10
N LYS A 144 -17.19 9.11 -0.58
CA LYS A 144 -16.94 9.81 -1.87
C LYS A 144 -15.58 10.52 -1.84
N LEU A 145 -15.30 11.25 -0.77
CA LEU A 145 -14.01 11.96 -0.59
C LEU A 145 -12.84 10.98 -0.53
N LEU A 146 -13.05 9.82 0.12
CA LEU A 146 -12.06 8.77 0.27
C LEU A 146 -11.96 7.83 -0.94
N SER A 147 -12.70 8.07 -2.01
CA SER A 147 -12.73 7.19 -3.19
C SER A 147 -11.37 7.08 -3.91
N ILE A 148 -10.46 8.04 -3.68
CA ILE A 148 -9.07 7.99 -4.15
C ILE A 148 -8.18 7.01 -3.37
N PHE A 149 -8.59 6.63 -2.16
CA PHE A 149 -7.82 5.80 -1.24
C PHE A 149 -7.34 4.48 -1.87
N PRO A 150 -8.17 3.68 -2.57
CA PRO A 150 -7.73 2.44 -3.20
C PRO A 150 -6.58 2.61 -4.17
N LEU A 151 -6.56 3.72 -4.93
CA LEU A 151 -5.51 4.00 -5.90
C LEU A 151 -4.17 4.22 -5.20
N ILE A 152 -4.15 5.08 -4.18
CA ILE A 152 -2.92 5.41 -3.45
C ILE A 152 -2.41 4.18 -2.68
N SER A 153 -3.28 3.58 -1.88
CA SER A 153 -2.90 2.47 -0.99
C SER A 153 -2.68 1.15 -1.74
N GLY A 154 -3.37 0.92 -2.85
CA GLY A 154 -3.12 -0.22 -3.74
C GLY A 154 -1.76 -0.14 -4.44
N LEU A 155 -1.39 1.05 -4.94
CA LEU A 155 -0.07 1.28 -5.54
C LEU A 155 1.05 1.17 -4.50
N GLN A 156 0.85 1.70 -3.30
CA GLN A 156 1.79 1.54 -2.19
C GLN A 156 2.06 0.04 -1.92
N GLN A 157 1.01 -0.77 -1.77
CA GLN A 157 1.14 -2.21 -1.51
C GLN A 157 1.88 -2.94 -2.65
N LEU A 158 1.63 -2.59 -3.91
CA LEU A 158 2.34 -3.15 -5.05
C LEU A 158 3.83 -2.82 -5.01
N LEU A 159 4.19 -1.54 -4.81
CA LEU A 159 5.58 -1.10 -4.72
C LEU A 159 6.31 -1.77 -3.55
N SER A 160 5.63 -1.86 -2.41
CA SER A 160 6.08 -2.64 -1.25
C SER A 160 6.36 -4.10 -1.60
N GLY A 161 5.46 -4.75 -2.34
CA GLY A 161 5.63 -6.13 -2.81
C GLY A 161 6.85 -6.29 -3.74
N LEU A 162 7.08 -5.32 -4.63
CA LEU A 162 8.22 -5.30 -5.54
C LEU A 162 9.55 -5.13 -4.79
N LEU A 163 9.60 -4.20 -3.82
CA LEU A 163 10.79 -3.97 -3.00
C LEU A 163 11.16 -5.18 -2.14
N LYS A 164 10.15 -5.91 -1.60
CA LYS A 164 10.36 -7.20 -0.94
C LYS A 164 10.99 -8.22 -1.89
N ALA A 165 10.50 -8.30 -3.13
CA ALA A 165 10.99 -9.25 -4.13
C ALA A 165 12.46 -8.99 -4.51
N GLU A 166 12.88 -7.73 -4.60
CA GLU A 166 14.27 -7.31 -4.90
C GLU A 166 15.22 -7.39 -3.68
N ARG A 167 14.74 -7.89 -2.51
CA ARG A 167 15.49 -7.91 -1.24
C ARG A 167 16.00 -6.52 -0.80
N GLN A 168 15.31 -5.44 -1.19
CA GLN A 168 15.65 -4.08 -0.79
C GLN A 168 14.92 -3.69 0.50
N PHE A 169 15.28 -4.37 1.60
CA PHE A 169 14.59 -4.27 2.90
C PHE A 169 14.59 -2.87 3.50
N LEU A 170 15.66 -2.09 3.29
CA LEU A 170 15.78 -0.71 3.77
C LEU A 170 14.78 0.22 3.08
N GLN A 171 14.61 0.10 1.76
CA GLN A 171 13.67 0.89 0.98
C GLN A 171 12.22 0.45 1.22
N TYR A 172 12.00 -0.86 1.42
CA TYR A 172 10.70 -1.41 1.82
C TYR A 172 10.23 -0.90 3.20
N SER A 173 11.16 -0.71 4.14
CA SER A 173 10.82 -0.24 5.49
C SER A 173 10.38 1.23 5.50
N VAL A 174 10.97 2.07 4.64
CA VAL A 174 10.56 3.47 4.47
C VAL A 174 9.21 3.59 3.78
N ALA A 175 8.88 2.72 2.82
CA ALA A 175 7.60 2.73 2.12
C ALA A 175 6.40 2.28 2.98
N GLN A 176 6.64 1.75 4.17
CA GLN A 176 5.60 1.32 5.13
C GLN A 176 5.20 2.41 6.12
N LEU A 177 6.01 3.46 6.27
CA LEU A 177 5.65 4.66 7.03
C LEU A 177 4.67 5.50 6.21
#